data_AF-A0A9W4L7G6-F1
#
_entry.id   AF-A0A9W4L7G6-F1
#
_cell.length_a   1.000
_cell.length_b   1.000
_cell.length_c   1.000
_cell.angle_alpha   90.00
_cell.angle_beta   90.00
_cell.angle_gamma   90.00
#
_symmetry.space_group_name_H-M   'P 1'
#
loop_
_entity.id
_entity.type
_entity.pdbx_description
1 polymer ?
#
loop_
_entity_poly.entity_id
_entity_poly.type
_entity_poly.pdbx_seq_one_letter_code
_entity_poly.pdbx_strand_id
1 'polypeptide(L)'
;MFTHYNEALLIDEPTTHLDQDGLLFLLDELRYYYGALVLISHDRAVLDELVTTIWEVHEGEVHVYSGNYSEYMAQKQLKREQQTQAHEQFIKEKSRLEKAAQEKNEKG
;
A
#
# COMPACT_ATOMS: atom_id res chain seq x y z
N MET A 1 -1.80 7.33 30.08
CA MET A 1 -1.34 7.77 28.74
C MET A 1 -2.47 8.46 27.96
N PHE A 2 -3.75 8.18 28.22
CA PHE A 2 -4.90 8.81 27.56
C PHE A 2 -5.53 10.00 28.30
N THR A 3 -4.88 10.56 29.33
CA THR A 3 -5.44 11.68 30.12
C THR A 3 -5.21 13.05 29.51
N HIS A 4 -4.48 13.13 28.39
CA HIS A 4 -4.27 14.35 27.63
C HIS A 4 -4.74 14.12 26.20
N TYR A 5 -5.61 15.01 25.74
CA TYR A 5 -6.13 14.98 24.38
C TYR A 5 -5.05 15.50 23.43
N ASN A 6 -4.53 14.62 22.56
CA ASN A 6 -3.55 15.01 21.54
C ASN A 6 -4.24 15.13 20.18
N GLU A 7 -3.85 16.11 19.39
CA GLU A 7 -4.38 16.28 18.02
C GLU A 7 -3.94 15.14 17.11
N ALA A 8 -2.82 14.49 17.42
CA ALA A 8 -2.30 13.32 16.72
C ALA A 8 -1.62 12.32 17.67
N LEU A 9 -1.66 11.05 17.32
CA LEU A 9 -1.01 9.94 18.01
C LEU A 9 -0.18 9.13 17.02
N LEU A 10 1.11 8.99 17.30
CA LEU A 10 2.03 8.13 16.54
C LEU A 10 2.31 6.88 17.36
N ILE A 11 2.10 5.71 16.76
CA ILE A 11 2.27 4.42 17.43
C ILE A 11 3.10 3.50 16.55
N ASP A 12 4.14 2.91 17.14
CA ASP A 12 5.01 1.94 16.49
C ASP A 12 4.84 0.57 17.13
N GLU A 13 4.42 -0.42 16.34
CA GLU A 13 4.17 -1.82 16.69
C GLU A 13 3.39 -2.05 18.01
N PRO A 14 2.16 -1.52 18.15
CA PRO A 14 1.43 -1.59 19.42
C PRO A 14 0.85 -2.96 19.77
N THR A 15 0.80 -3.87 18.81
CA THR A 15 0.33 -5.24 19.05
C THR A 15 1.39 -6.12 19.71
N THR A 16 2.61 -5.61 19.84
CA THR A 16 3.74 -6.34 20.42
C THR A 16 3.44 -6.70 21.87
N HIS A 17 3.61 -7.99 22.20
CA HIS A 17 3.35 -8.56 23.52
C HIS A 17 1.89 -8.48 24.02
N LEU A 18 0.92 -8.15 23.16
CA LEU A 18 -0.51 -8.24 23.51
C LEU A 18 -1.04 -9.66 23.27
N ASP A 19 -1.90 -10.11 24.18
CA ASP A 19 -2.79 -11.25 23.94
C ASP A 19 -4.05 -10.79 23.19
N GLN A 20 -4.96 -11.73 22.93
CA GLN A 20 -6.18 -11.45 22.15
C GLN A 20 -7.08 -10.39 22.82
N ASP A 21 -7.20 -10.43 24.15
CA ASP A 21 -8.04 -9.49 24.88
C ASP A 21 -7.42 -8.09 24.89
N GLY A 22 -6.10 -7.99 25.07
CA GLY A 22 -5.36 -6.74 24.94
C GLY A 22 -5.46 -6.14 23.55
N LEU A 23 -5.43 -6.97 22.51
CA LEU A 23 -5.62 -6.54 21.12
C LEU A 23 -7.02 -5.94 20.89
N LEU A 24 -8.07 -6.62 21.36
CA LEU A 24 -9.45 -6.14 21.22
C LEU A 24 -9.67 -4.82 21.98
N PHE A 25 -9.10 -4.69 23.17
CA PHE A 25 -9.15 -3.45 23.93
C PHE A 25 -8.46 -2.30 23.19
N LEU A 26 -7.26 -2.55 22.63
CA LEU A 26 -6.54 -1.56 21.83
C LEU A 26 -7.36 -1.10 20.61
N LEU A 27 -7.97 -2.05 19.89
CA LEU A 27 -8.79 -1.75 18.73
C LEU A 27 -9.98 -0.88 19.10
N ASP A 28 -10.68 -1.20 20.19
CA ASP A 28 -11.85 -0.44 20.63
C ASP A 28 -11.48 0.99 21.03
N GLU A 29 -10.41 1.16 21.80
CA GLU A 29 -9.93 2.49 22.22
C GLU A 29 -9.48 3.36 21.03
N LEU A 30 -8.72 2.79 20.09
CA LEU A 30 -8.18 3.56 18.97
C LEU A 30 -9.21 3.84 17.87
N ARG A 31 -10.24 2.99 17.73
CA ARG A 31 -11.32 3.21 16.74
C ARG A 31 -12.07 4.51 16.97
N TYR A 32 -12.22 4.95 18.22
CA TYR A 32 -12.91 6.18 18.58
C TYR A 32 -11.96 7.35 18.90
N TYR A 33 -10.68 7.20 18.54
CA TYR A 33 -9.72 8.28 18.72
C TYR A 33 -10.08 9.46 17.79
N TYR A 34 -10.39 10.61 18.38
CA TYR A 34 -10.83 11.80 17.63
C TYR A 34 -9.70 12.55 16.91
N GLY A 35 -8.43 12.26 17.23
CA GLY A 35 -7.27 12.87 16.58
C GLY A 35 -6.78 12.07 15.37
N ALA A 36 -5.71 12.55 14.73
CA ALA A 36 -5.04 11.80 13.68
C ALA A 36 -4.26 10.62 14.27
N LEU A 37 -4.55 9.40 13.82
CA LEU A 37 -3.80 8.21 14.19
C LEU A 37 -2.82 7.85 13.08
N VAL A 38 -1.53 7.80 13.42
CA VAL A 38 -0.47 7.27 12.54
C VAL A 38 0.06 6.01 13.19
N LEU A 39 -0.13 4.89 12.51
CA LEU A 39 0.16 3.56 13.03
C LEU A 39 1.17 2.84 12.12
N ILE A 40 2.20 2.28 12.72
CA ILE A 40 3.11 1.32 12.09
C ILE A 40 2.83 -0.02 12.74
N SER A 41 2.44 -1.02 11.94
CA SER A 41 2.25 -2.38 12.43
C SER A 41 2.44 -3.40 11.32
N HIS A 42 2.94 -4.57 11.68
CA HIS A 42 2.92 -5.75 10.82
C HIS A 42 1.58 -6.53 10.89
N ASP A 43 0.68 -6.20 11.81
CA ASP A 43 -0.62 -6.88 11.96
C ASP A 43 -1.65 -6.35 10.97
N ARG A 44 -2.02 -7.20 10.00
CA ARG A 44 -2.96 -6.86 8.92
C ARG A 44 -4.37 -6.61 9.43
N ALA A 45 -4.81 -7.33 10.46
CA ALA A 45 -6.17 -7.16 11.00
C ALA A 45 -6.30 -5.81 11.70
N VAL A 46 -5.26 -5.38 12.42
CA VAL A 46 -5.25 -4.04 13.03
C VAL A 46 -5.24 -2.94 11.98
N LEU A 47 -4.41 -3.08 10.95
CA LEU A 47 -4.41 -2.12 9.84
C LEU A 47 -5.76 -2.09 9.11
N ASP A 48 -6.41 -3.24 8.94
CA ASP A 48 -7.73 -3.32 8.29
C ASP A 48 -8.85 -2.66 9.10
N GLU A 49 -8.76 -2.73 10.43
CA GLU A 49 -9.78 -2.20 11.34
C GLU A 49 -9.60 -0.72 11.71
N LEU A 50 -8.35 -0.22 11.78
CA LEU A 50 -8.07 1.13 12.29
C LEU A 50 -7.67 2.14 11.21
N VAL A 51 -7.10 1.70 10.09
CA VAL A 51 -6.46 2.60 9.14
C VAL A 51 -7.37 2.88 7.94
N THR A 52 -7.38 4.15 7.52
CA THR A 52 -8.15 4.63 6.37
C THR A 52 -7.27 5.08 5.21
N THR A 53 -5.95 5.05 5.36
CA THR A 53 -4.96 5.41 4.34
C THR A 53 -3.65 4.70 4.63
N ILE A 54 -3.07 4.03 3.63
CA ILE A 54 -1.77 3.34 3.74
C ILE A 54 -0.69 4.17 3.05
N TRP A 55 0.41 4.42 3.76
CA TRP A 55 1.63 4.97 3.19
C TRP A 55 2.63 3.84 3.01
N GLU A 56 2.88 3.48 1.75
CA GLU A 56 3.90 2.51 1.38
C GLU A 56 5.21 3.24 1.08
N VAL A 57 6.28 2.88 1.80
CA VAL A 57 7.64 3.34 1.49
C VAL A 57 8.31 2.26 0.65
N HIS A 58 8.58 2.55 -0.62
CA HIS A 58 9.21 1.62 -1.55
C HIS A 58 10.21 2.37 -2.44
N GLU A 59 11.43 1.84 -2.60
CA GLU A 59 12.50 2.43 -3.44
C GLU A 59 12.82 3.91 -3.12
N GLY A 60 12.65 4.32 -1.87
CA GLY A 60 12.88 5.70 -1.43
C GLY A 60 11.74 6.67 -1.75
N GLU A 61 10.64 6.18 -2.33
CA GLU A 61 9.42 6.94 -2.58
C GLU A 61 8.32 6.55 -1.60
N VAL A 62 7.38 7.48 -1.35
CA VAL A 62 6.17 7.22 -0.58
C VAL A 62 4.98 7.18 -1.53
N HIS A 63 4.32 6.02 -1.60
CA HIS A 63 3.07 5.84 -2.31
C HIS A 63 1.90 5.83 -1.33
N VAL A 64 0.89 6.64 -1.62
CA VAL A 64 -0.29 6.78 -0.78
C VAL A 64 -1.45 6.02 -1.42
N TYR A 65 -2.07 5.13 -0.65
CA TYR A 65 -3.26 4.38 -1.05
C TYR A 65 -4.40 4.73 -0.10
N SER A 66 -5.56 5.04 -0.67
CA SER A 66 -6.77 5.30 0.12
C SER A 66 -7.36 3.98 0.58
N GLY A 67 -7.92 3.95 1.78
CA GLY A 67 -8.55 2.78 2.34
C GLY A 67 -7.67 2.00 3.31
N ASN A 68 -8.20 0.85 3.74
CA ASN A 68 -7.55 -0.03 4.69
C ASN A 68 -6.53 -0.97 4.02
N TYR A 69 -5.97 -1.92 4.77
CA TYR A 69 -4.92 -2.80 4.26
C TYR A 69 -5.38 -3.68 3.09
N SER A 70 -6.58 -4.25 3.17
CA SER A 70 -7.20 -5.09 2.15
C SER A 70 -7.44 -4.32 0.86
N GLU A 71 -7.96 -3.09 0.96
CA GLU A 71 -8.15 -2.18 -0.17
C GLU A 71 -6.82 -1.75 -0.80
N TYR A 72 -5.80 -1.49 0.03
CA TYR A 72 -4.43 -1.23 -0.42
C TYR A 72 -3.88 -2.42 -1.23
N MET A 73 -4.03 -3.65 -0.74
CA MET A 73 -3.53 -4.84 -1.43
C MET A 73 -4.21 -5.04 -2.79
N ALA A 74 -5.52 -4.76 -2.88
CA ALA A 74 -6.25 -4.80 -4.15
C ALA A 74 -5.74 -3.75 -5.15
N GLN A 75 -5.55 -2.50 -4.70
CA GLN A 75 -5.01 -1.41 -5.53
C GLN A 75 -3.59 -1.73 -6.01
N LYS A 76 -2.73 -2.23 -5.12
CA LYS A 76 -1.35 -2.62 -5.45
C LYS A 76 -1.32 -3.76 -6.47
N GLN A 77 -2.22 -4.73 -6.35
CA GLN A 77 -2.33 -5.82 -7.30
C GLN A 77 -2.74 -5.31 -8.69
N LEU A 78 -3.78 -4.48 -8.76
CA LEU A 78 -4.24 -3.88 -10.01
C LEU A 78 -3.13 -3.05 -10.68
N LYS A 79 -2.38 -2.25 -9.91
CA LYS A 79 -1.26 -1.45 -10.42
C LYS A 79 -0.16 -2.34 -11.01
N ARG A 80 0.18 -3.45 -10.36
CA ARG A 80 1.16 -4.42 -10.87
C ARG A 80 0.71 -5.06 -12.17
N GLU A 81 -0.54 -5.49 -12.25
CA GLU A 81 -1.10 -6.09 -13.47
C GLU A 81 -1.08 -5.12 -14.64
N GLN A 82 -1.46 -3.85 -14.42
CA GLN A 82 -1.39 -2.81 -15.45
C GLN A 82 0.04 -2.56 -15.92
N GLN A 83 1.01 -2.53 -15.01
CA GLN A 83 2.43 -2.38 -15.34
C GLN A 83 2.95 -3.55 -16.18
N THR A 84 2.60 -4.79 -15.81
CA THR A 84 2.98 -5.97 -16.58
C THR A 84 2.38 -5.95 -17.99
N GLN A 85 1.09 -5.64 -18.11
CA GLN A 85 0.41 -5.56 -19.41
C GLN A 85 1.02 -4.46 -20.31
N ALA A 86 1.29 -3.28 -19.76
CA ALA A 86 1.92 -2.19 -20.50
C ALA A 86 3.33 -2.57 -20.97
N HIS A 87 4.11 -3.26 -20.12
CA HIS A 87 5.44 -3.73 -20.46
C HIS A 87 5.42 -4.77 -21.60
N GLU A 88 4.50 -5.73 -21.55
CA GLU A 88 4.32 -6.72 -22.62
C GLU A 88 3.93 -6.08 -23.95
N GLN A 89 3.00 -5.11 -23.92
CA GLN A 89 2.59 -4.36 -25.12
C GLN A 89 3.77 -3.58 -25.70
N PHE A 90 4.56 -2.93 -24.85
CA PHE A 90 5.76 -2.20 -25.25
C PHE A 90 6.78 -3.13 -25.94
N ILE A 91 7.06 -4.30 -25.36
CA ILE A 91 7.99 -5.28 -25.95
C ILE A 91 7.48 -5.76 -27.32
N LYS A 92 6.19 -6.11 -27.42
CA LYS A 92 5.58 -6.58 -28.67
C LYS A 92 5.68 -5.53 -29.77
N GLU A 93 5.34 -4.28 -29.46
CA GLU A 93 5.39 -3.20 -30.45
C GLU A 93 6.83 -2.87 -30.86
N LYS A 94 7.77 -2.83 -29.90
CA LYS A 94 9.20 -2.66 -30.20
C LYS A 94 9.70 -3.73 -31.17
N SER A 95 9.41 -5.01 -30.91
CA SER A 95 9.83 -6.11 -31.78
C SER A 95 9.22 -6.01 -33.19
N ARG A 96 7.96 -5.56 -33.30
CA ARG A 96 7.29 -5.37 -34.60
C ARG A 96 7.97 -4.26 -35.41
N LEU A 97 8.30 -3.14 -34.78
CA LEU A 97 8.96 -2.01 -35.44
C LEU A 97 10.38 -2.36 -35.89
N GLU A 98 11.14 -3.10 -35.07
CA GLU A 98 12.49 -3.57 -35.42
C GLU A 98 12.46 -4.47 -36.67
N LYS A 99 11.53 -5.42 -36.74
CA LYS A 99 11.34 -6.28 -37.93
C LYS A 99 11.00 -5.47 -39.17
N ALA A 100 10.06 -4.51 -39.06
CA ALA A 100 9.67 -3.66 -40.18
C ALA A 100 10.81 -2.75 -40.67
N ALA A 101 11.67 -2.27 -39.76
CA ALA A 101 12.85 -1.49 -40.11
C ALA A 101 13.90 -2.34 -40.84
N GLN A 102 14.11 -3.58 -40.40
CA GLN A 102 15.05 -4.49 -41.03
C GLN A 102 14.61 -4.89 -42.44
N GLU A 103 13.33 -5.20 -42.64
CA GLU A 103 12.77 -5.49 -43.97
C GLU A 103 12.91 -4.33 -44.96
N LYS A 104 12.87 -3.07 -44.48
CA LYS A 104 13.08 -1.89 -45.33
C LYS A 104 14.55 -1.73 -45.74
N ASN A 105 15.48 -2.05 -44.84
CA ASN A 105 16.92 -1.99 -45.13
C ASN A 105 17.39 -3.10 -46.08
N GLU A 106 16.70 -4.25 -46.10
CA GLU A 106 17.03 -5.37 -47.01
C GLU A 106 16.45 -5.20 -48.43
N LYS A 107 15.46 -4.31 -48.60
CA LYS A 107 14.76 -4.07 -49.88
C LYS A 107 15.15 -2.76 -50.58
N GLY A 108 16.01 -1.95 -49.97
CA GLY A 108 16.55 -0.70 -50.54
C GLY A 108 18.02 -0.84 -50.90
#